data_AF-A0AAU5KBC3-F1
#
_entry.id   AF-A0AAU5KBC3-F1
#
_cell.length_a   1.000
_cell.length_b   1.000
_cell.length_c   1.000
_cell.angle_alpha   90.00
_cell.angle_beta   90.00
_cell.angle_gamma   90.00
#
_symmetry.space_group_name_H-M   'P 1'
#
loop_
_entity.id
_entity.type
_entity.pdbx_description
1 polymer ?
#
loop_
_entity_poly.entity_id
_entity_poly.type
_entity_poly.pdbx_seq_one_letter_code
_entity_poly.pdbx_strand_id
1 'polypeptide(L)'
;MTISSGSWAAEPDDDALRALTERDQEQGLDPVAVFEELDFLVYSVNRAGRGARGVAQVRAPLPQEAAEPVAGGAAPAVDSDAMTGCESAGGELCWVELRSGDWTSLEGPYVTVRTYQPGVQRYTPLPELEELVERERDRVYEQLGIDEGDSPGQVRAMREWISVEGEPVAVQIHEERGAGNGPSAQARTVWAGRLLVYGSVVLICGRGIGPADIELSHLRHDDYERFTVGRTALLRQVRDRRLARVAQAQRSRLALTGMDAHRALLEFSVERAMAHRAHRLSCGRTKLPRRLRVAEPPEQWEAAIRQQMRYAGEDRAEAGEAVGLMVAHLLALAERVEWLVGGQAGRDALEELIRYTVFASQVPSLPAQAAWAELVASRGLGPEAVEQAERLWLAAWERWRRERAH
;
A
#
# COMPACT_ATOMS: atom_id res chain seq x y z
N MET A 1 -16.88 -4.52 36.46
CA MET A 1 -16.18 -3.52 35.62
C MET A 1 -17.10 -3.20 34.45
N THR A 2 -17.72 -2.03 34.48
CA THR A 2 -18.58 -1.52 33.41
C THR A 2 -17.70 -0.98 32.29
N ILE A 3 -17.60 -1.71 31.19
CA ILE A 3 -16.96 -1.21 29.98
C ILE A 3 -17.99 -0.32 29.28
N SER A 4 -17.69 0.98 29.26
CA SER A 4 -18.47 2.00 28.57
C SER A 4 -18.59 1.63 27.09
N SER A 5 -19.82 1.36 26.64
CA SER A 5 -20.21 1.24 25.24
C SER A 5 -20.15 2.62 24.58
N GLY A 6 -18.93 3.07 24.29
CA GLY A 6 -18.69 4.27 23.50
C GLY A 6 -19.21 4.08 22.08
N SER A 7 -20.18 4.92 21.74
CA SER A 7 -20.75 5.19 20.42
C SER A 7 -19.77 4.95 19.24
N TRP A 8 -19.99 3.87 18.48
CA TRP A 8 -19.37 3.59 17.18
C TRP A 8 -20.27 4.03 16.00
N ALA A 9 -21.22 4.92 16.25
CA ALA A 9 -21.98 5.59 15.20
C ALA A 9 -21.10 6.71 14.57
N ALA A 10 -20.00 6.32 13.92
CA ALA A 10 -19.42 7.14 12.88
C ALA A 10 -20.15 6.78 11.59
N GLU A 11 -20.85 7.75 11.02
CA GLU A 11 -21.30 7.66 9.62
C GLU A 11 -20.09 7.29 8.74
N PRO A 12 -20.28 6.49 7.69
CA PRO A 12 -19.16 6.05 6.88
C PRO A 12 -18.50 7.26 6.20
N ASP A 13 -17.22 7.46 6.53
CA ASP A 13 -16.18 8.00 5.65
C ASP A 13 -16.15 9.53 5.40
N ASP A 14 -16.99 10.33 6.06
CA ASP A 14 -16.79 11.80 6.09
C ASP A 14 -15.62 12.19 7.00
N ASP A 15 -15.37 11.45 8.09
CA ASP A 15 -14.27 11.72 9.03
C ASP A 15 -12.89 11.33 8.50
N ALA A 16 -12.78 10.35 7.59
CA ALA A 16 -11.49 10.02 6.97
C ALA A 16 -11.18 10.90 5.75
N LEU A 17 -12.22 11.40 5.06
CA LEU A 17 -12.11 12.48 4.08
C LEU A 17 -11.79 13.80 4.79
N ARG A 18 -12.43 14.10 5.92
CA ARG A 18 -12.07 15.21 6.81
C ARG A 18 -10.66 15.07 7.31
N ALA A 19 -10.27 13.98 7.97
CA ALA A 19 -8.92 13.83 8.53
C ALA A 19 -7.79 13.92 7.49
N LEU A 20 -8.05 13.62 6.21
CA LEU A 20 -7.08 13.81 5.12
C LEU A 20 -7.15 15.20 4.50
N THR A 21 -8.32 15.78 4.37
CA THR A 21 -8.48 17.20 4.00
C THR A 21 -7.91 18.09 5.11
N GLU A 22 -8.04 17.67 6.36
CA GLU A 22 -7.51 18.25 7.58
C GLU A 22 -6.02 17.96 7.69
N ARG A 23 -5.47 16.80 7.32
CA ARG A 23 -4.00 16.65 7.20
C ARG A 23 -3.40 17.50 6.07
N ASP A 24 -4.09 17.60 4.94
CA ASP A 24 -3.67 18.45 3.83
C ASP A 24 -3.84 19.95 4.17
N GLN A 25 -4.83 20.31 5.01
CA GLN A 25 -5.03 21.66 5.57
C GLN A 25 -4.13 21.95 6.79
N GLU A 26 -3.79 20.95 7.58
CA GLU A 26 -2.91 21.00 8.76
C GLU A 26 -1.46 21.15 8.31
N GLN A 27 -1.10 20.56 7.17
CA GLN A 27 0.17 20.88 6.52
C GLN A 27 0.17 22.30 5.95
N GLY A 28 -0.99 22.90 5.64
CA GLY A 28 -1.25 24.36 5.54
C GLY A 28 -0.35 25.21 4.65
N LEU A 29 0.64 24.60 4.00
CA LEU A 29 1.68 25.30 3.27
C LEU A 29 1.15 25.57 1.87
N ASP A 30 0.87 26.85 1.63
CA ASP A 30 0.67 27.37 0.29
C ASP A 30 1.90 27.03 -0.56
N PRO A 31 1.77 26.25 -1.65
CA PRO A 31 2.89 25.92 -2.52
C PRO A 31 3.68 27.14 -2.98
N VAL A 32 3.00 28.27 -3.16
CA VAL A 32 3.62 29.53 -3.56
C VAL A 32 4.51 30.03 -2.42
N ALA A 33 4.00 30.05 -1.19
CA ALA A 33 4.77 30.45 -0.01
C ALA A 33 6.00 29.54 0.20
N VAL A 34 5.87 28.22 -0.02
CA VAL A 34 7.02 27.30 0.06
C VAL A 34 8.15 27.71 -0.87
N PHE A 35 7.84 28.11 -2.11
CA PHE A 35 8.84 28.55 -3.07
C PHE A 35 9.40 29.95 -2.77
N GLU A 36 8.60 30.84 -2.17
CA GLU A 36 9.05 32.16 -1.73
C GLU A 36 9.97 32.09 -0.50
N GLU A 37 9.79 31.10 0.36
CA GLU A 37 10.59 30.87 1.57
C GLU A 37 11.88 30.07 1.32
N LEU A 38 12.15 29.65 0.08
CA LEU A 38 13.34 28.86 -0.24
C LEU A 38 14.65 29.62 0.02
N ASP A 39 15.44 29.11 0.97
CA ASP A 39 16.80 29.57 1.28
C ASP A 39 17.89 28.64 0.70
N PHE A 40 17.50 27.58 -0.01
CA PHE A 40 18.40 26.62 -0.66
C PHE A 40 17.97 26.27 -2.09
N LEU A 41 18.94 25.75 -2.87
CA LEU A 41 18.69 25.31 -4.24
C LEU A 41 17.85 24.03 -4.26
N VAL A 42 16.73 24.06 -4.98
CA VAL A 42 15.88 22.88 -5.24
C VAL A 42 16.16 22.37 -6.64
N TYR A 43 16.29 21.04 -6.79
CA TYR A 43 16.53 20.41 -8.09
C TYR A 43 15.27 19.78 -8.66
N SER A 44 15.15 19.83 -9.98
CA SER A 44 14.14 19.11 -10.75
C SER A 44 14.76 18.46 -12.00
N VAL A 45 13.99 17.63 -12.71
CA VAL A 45 14.45 17.00 -13.94
C VAL A 45 14.35 17.98 -15.11
N ASN A 46 15.45 18.18 -15.83
CA ASN A 46 15.48 18.97 -17.05
C ASN A 46 14.80 18.20 -18.20
N ARG A 47 13.60 18.66 -18.62
CA ARG A 47 12.86 18.09 -19.75
C ARG A 47 13.35 18.51 -21.13
N ALA A 48 14.24 19.50 -21.22
CA ALA A 48 14.89 19.86 -22.47
C ALA A 48 15.98 18.83 -22.87
N GLY A 49 16.44 18.02 -21.91
CA GLY A 49 17.41 16.95 -22.11
C GLY A 49 16.85 15.69 -22.78
N ARG A 50 17.74 14.73 -23.08
CA ARG A 50 17.44 13.54 -23.90
C ARG A 50 16.50 12.52 -23.26
N GLY A 51 16.35 12.47 -21.93
CA GLY A 51 15.73 11.32 -21.26
C GLY A 51 14.29 11.49 -20.76
N ALA A 52 13.85 12.70 -20.42
CA ALA A 52 12.56 12.88 -19.75
C ALA A 52 11.33 12.85 -20.67
N ARG A 53 11.50 12.94 -22.00
CA ARG A 53 10.39 12.80 -22.97
C ARG A 53 9.97 11.34 -23.21
N GLY A 54 10.53 10.41 -22.43
CA GLY A 54 10.58 9.01 -22.79
C GLY A 54 11.49 8.84 -23.99
N VAL A 55 12.23 7.75 -24.05
CA VAL A 55 12.74 7.28 -25.34
C VAL A 55 11.49 7.13 -26.20
N ALA A 56 11.26 8.06 -27.13
CA ALA A 56 10.22 7.93 -28.14
C ALA A 56 10.39 6.52 -28.65
N GLN A 57 9.42 5.63 -28.32
CA GLN A 57 9.52 4.19 -28.57
C GLN A 57 10.19 4.06 -29.92
N VAL A 58 11.41 3.53 -29.94
CA VAL A 58 12.12 3.28 -31.19
C VAL A 58 11.26 2.25 -31.87
N ARG A 59 10.31 2.73 -32.66
CA ARG A 59 9.40 1.93 -33.44
C ARG A 59 10.34 1.19 -34.36
N ALA A 60 10.57 -0.08 -34.05
CA ALA A 60 11.38 -0.95 -34.89
C ALA A 60 10.92 -0.72 -36.33
N PRO A 61 11.83 -0.51 -37.29
CA PRO A 61 11.44 -0.25 -38.67
C PRO A 61 10.62 -1.45 -39.14
N LEU A 62 9.31 -1.30 -39.16
CA LEU A 62 8.41 -2.26 -39.80
C LEU A 62 8.78 -2.25 -41.27
N PRO A 63 8.92 -3.43 -41.91
CA PRO A 63 9.20 -3.51 -43.34
C PRO A 63 8.13 -2.72 -44.10
N GLN A 64 8.59 -1.82 -44.97
CA GLN A 64 7.76 -0.97 -45.82
C GLN A 64 6.90 -1.82 -46.76
N GLU A 65 5.68 -2.15 -46.35
CA GLU A 65 4.61 -2.47 -47.29
C GLU A 65 3.43 -1.54 -47.04
N ALA A 66 2.93 -0.98 -48.12
CA ALA A 66 2.02 0.15 -48.20
C ALA A 66 0.76 0.00 -47.34
N ALA A 67 0.64 0.83 -46.31
CA ALA A 67 -0.64 1.14 -45.68
C ALA A 67 -0.66 2.64 -45.33
N GLU A 68 -1.75 3.30 -45.74
CA GLU A 68 -1.98 4.73 -45.63
C GLU A 68 -1.79 5.27 -44.20
N PRO A 69 -1.31 6.51 -44.04
CA PRO A 69 -1.05 7.08 -42.73
C PRO A 69 -2.38 7.44 -42.05
N VAL A 70 -2.93 6.53 -41.26
CA VAL A 70 -3.90 6.90 -40.23
C VAL A 70 -3.13 7.74 -39.21
N ALA A 71 -3.34 9.05 -39.27
CA ALA A 71 -2.84 10.02 -38.31
C ALA A 71 -3.45 9.75 -36.92
N GLY A 72 -2.94 8.73 -36.22
CA GLY A 72 -3.10 8.57 -34.79
C GLY A 72 -2.29 9.68 -34.12
N GLY A 73 -2.94 10.82 -33.87
CA GLY A 73 -2.35 11.89 -33.08
C GLY A 73 -1.90 11.32 -31.74
N ALA A 74 -0.58 11.30 -31.52
CA ALA A 74 -0.03 11.09 -30.19
C ALA A 74 -0.65 12.16 -29.31
N ALA A 75 -1.48 11.76 -28.35
CA ALA A 75 -2.01 12.68 -27.35
C ALA A 75 -0.80 13.44 -26.77
N PRO A 76 -0.86 14.79 -26.69
CA PRO A 76 0.25 15.56 -26.15
C PRO A 76 0.62 14.95 -24.80
N ALA A 77 1.89 14.57 -24.64
CA ALA A 77 2.40 14.06 -23.38
C ALA A 77 1.99 15.05 -22.30
N VAL A 78 1.07 14.64 -21.43
CA VAL A 78 0.49 15.53 -20.42
C VAL A 78 1.65 15.89 -19.51
N ASP A 79 2.11 17.14 -19.62
CA ASP A 79 3.16 17.68 -18.76
C ASP A 79 2.70 17.55 -17.31
N SER A 80 3.20 16.51 -16.66
CA SER A 80 2.79 16.09 -15.33
C SER A 80 3.97 16.38 -14.42
N ASP A 81 4.23 17.67 -14.20
CA ASP A 81 5.18 18.16 -13.20
C ASP A 81 4.42 18.66 -12.00
N ALA A 82 4.72 18.17 -10.80
CA ALA A 82 3.96 18.53 -9.61
C ALA A 82 4.84 18.57 -8.36
N MET A 83 4.62 19.55 -7.49
CA MET A 83 5.17 19.52 -6.14
C MET A 83 4.36 18.56 -5.28
N THR A 84 4.98 17.51 -4.77
CA THR A 84 4.26 16.42 -4.10
C THR A 84 4.43 16.37 -2.61
N GLY A 85 5.47 17.00 -2.09
CA GLY A 85 5.63 17.14 -0.65
C GLY A 85 6.63 18.20 -0.30
N CYS A 86 6.53 18.66 0.93
CA CYS A 86 7.54 19.43 1.62
C CYS A 86 7.40 19.15 3.12
N GLU A 87 8.44 19.44 3.89
CA GLU A 87 8.39 19.36 5.34
C GLU A 87 9.17 20.52 5.92
N SER A 88 8.62 21.13 6.97
CA SER A 88 9.29 22.16 7.74
C SER A 88 9.49 21.68 9.17
N ALA A 89 10.68 21.91 9.73
CA ALA A 89 10.99 21.62 11.13
C ALA A 89 11.52 22.88 11.80
N GLY A 90 10.94 23.25 12.94
CA GLY A 90 11.33 24.48 13.64
C GLY A 90 11.00 25.78 12.88
N GLY A 91 10.07 25.73 11.93
CA GLY A 91 9.72 26.87 11.07
C GLY A 91 10.63 27.04 9.85
N GLU A 92 11.61 26.15 9.65
CA GLU A 92 12.49 26.15 8.48
C GLU A 92 12.16 24.98 7.55
N LEU A 93 12.19 25.23 6.24
CA LEU A 93 11.91 24.23 5.23
C LEU A 93 13.06 23.21 5.13
N CYS A 94 12.79 21.97 5.50
CA CYS A 94 13.80 20.91 5.56
C CYS A 94 14.01 20.21 4.21
N TRP A 95 12.93 20.02 3.44
CA TRP A 95 13.02 19.44 2.10
C TRP A 95 11.81 19.77 1.23
N VAL A 96 12.01 19.69 -0.08
CA VAL A 96 10.96 19.78 -1.12
C VAL A 96 11.05 18.57 -2.04
N GLU A 97 9.91 17.97 -2.37
CA GLU A 97 9.77 16.85 -3.30
C GLU A 97 9.00 17.27 -4.55
N LEU A 98 9.66 17.16 -5.70
CA LEU A 98 9.12 17.44 -7.03
C LEU A 98 8.99 16.13 -7.81
N ARG A 99 7.93 16.01 -8.61
CA ARG A 99 7.73 14.89 -9.53
C ARG A 99 7.70 15.36 -10.96
N SER A 100 8.22 14.51 -11.83
CA SER A 100 8.21 14.70 -13.26
C SER A 100 7.92 13.39 -13.98
N GLY A 101 7.01 13.45 -14.95
CA GLY A 101 6.72 12.35 -15.88
C GLY A 101 5.31 11.83 -15.69
N ASP A 102 4.98 10.72 -16.35
CA ASP A 102 3.63 10.15 -16.26
C ASP A 102 3.47 9.35 -14.97
N TRP A 103 3.04 10.02 -13.89
CA TRP A 103 2.71 9.36 -12.63
C TRP A 103 1.44 8.50 -12.71
N THR A 104 0.74 8.45 -13.85
CA THR A 104 -0.38 7.54 -14.05
C THR A 104 0.05 6.23 -14.70
N SER A 105 1.23 6.21 -15.30
CA SER A 105 1.81 5.03 -15.90
C SER A 105 2.36 4.07 -14.84
N LEU A 106 2.12 2.78 -15.05
CA LEU A 106 2.79 1.70 -14.33
C LEU A 106 4.26 1.56 -14.76
N GLU A 107 4.57 1.97 -15.99
CA GLU A 107 5.84 1.74 -16.68
C GLU A 107 6.73 2.99 -16.76
N GLY A 108 6.25 4.13 -16.24
CA GLY A 108 6.92 5.42 -16.41
C GLY A 108 6.80 5.99 -17.84
N PRO A 109 7.67 6.94 -18.23
CA PRO A 109 8.78 7.48 -17.44
C PRO A 109 8.27 8.31 -16.27
N TYR A 110 8.82 8.07 -15.08
CA TYR A 110 8.45 8.78 -13.86
C TYR A 110 9.68 8.99 -12.98
N VAL A 111 9.85 10.21 -12.47
CA VAL A 111 10.93 10.59 -11.58
C VAL A 111 10.38 11.41 -10.42
N THR A 112 10.87 11.11 -9.22
CA THR A 112 10.70 11.95 -8.04
C THR A 112 12.07 12.47 -7.62
N VAL A 113 12.18 13.77 -7.36
CA VAL A 113 13.40 14.42 -6.86
C VAL A 113 13.06 15.08 -5.53
N ARG A 114 13.69 14.64 -4.46
CA ARG A 114 13.58 15.25 -3.13
C ARG A 114 14.89 15.93 -2.79
N THR A 115 14.84 17.24 -2.62
CA THR A 115 16.00 18.05 -2.26
C THR A 115 15.90 18.46 -0.81
N TYR A 116 16.93 18.11 -0.03
CA TYR A 116 17.07 18.45 1.37
C TYR A 116 17.91 19.72 1.56
N GLN A 117 17.55 20.53 2.56
CA GLN A 117 18.33 21.68 2.99
C GLN A 117 19.76 21.23 3.38
N PRO A 118 20.80 22.00 3.02
CA PRO A 118 22.17 21.68 3.39
C PRO A 118 22.35 21.44 4.90
N GLY A 119 22.95 20.30 5.26
CA GLY A 119 23.25 19.97 6.66
C GLY A 119 22.12 19.35 7.48
N VAL A 120 20.90 19.23 6.94
CA VAL A 120 19.73 18.66 7.67
C VAL A 120 19.95 17.23 8.17
N GLN A 121 20.81 16.47 7.50
CA GLN A 121 21.20 15.10 7.90
C GLN A 121 21.82 14.98 9.31
N ARG A 122 22.21 16.12 9.93
CA ARG A 122 22.68 16.17 11.33
C ARG A 122 21.55 16.04 12.35
N TYR A 123 20.33 16.37 11.95
CA TYR A 123 19.17 16.48 12.84
C TYR A 123 18.04 15.55 12.41
N THR A 124 17.93 15.25 11.12
CA THR A 124 16.90 14.39 10.55
C THR A 124 17.54 13.19 9.86
N PRO A 125 17.21 11.95 10.27
CA PRO A 125 17.66 10.77 9.56
C PRO A 125 17.10 10.79 8.14
N LEU A 126 17.98 10.60 7.16
CA LEU A 126 17.58 10.51 5.76
C LEU A 126 16.92 9.14 5.51
N PRO A 127 15.87 9.07 4.67
CA PRO A 127 15.32 7.80 4.23
C PRO A 127 16.38 6.92 3.57
N GLU A 128 16.31 5.62 3.82
CA GLU A 128 17.13 4.65 3.08
C GLU A 128 16.64 4.53 1.64
N LEU A 129 17.52 4.12 0.71
CA LEU A 129 17.17 4.05 -0.71
C LEU A 129 16.08 2.99 -0.98
N GLU A 130 16.11 1.91 -0.21
CA GLU A 130 15.08 0.87 -0.18
C GLU A 130 13.69 1.46 0.14
N GLU A 131 13.61 2.42 1.06
CA GLU A 131 12.35 3.05 1.44
C GLU A 131 11.77 3.92 0.33
N LEU A 132 12.63 4.53 -0.50
CA LEU A 132 12.20 5.30 -1.66
C LEU A 132 11.64 4.40 -2.76
N VAL A 133 12.26 3.24 -3.01
CA VAL A 133 11.72 2.23 -3.93
C VAL A 133 10.38 1.70 -3.42
N GLU A 134 10.28 1.42 -2.12
CA GLU A 134 9.03 0.99 -1.51
C GLU A 134 7.93 2.06 -1.60
N ARG A 135 8.26 3.35 -1.40
CA ARG A 135 7.32 4.47 -1.57
C ARG A 135 6.80 4.58 -3.00
N GLU A 136 7.63 4.25 -4.00
CA GLU A 136 7.21 4.24 -5.39
C GLU A 136 6.28 3.05 -5.71
N ARG A 137 6.55 1.88 -5.15
CA ARG A 137 5.63 0.73 -5.25
C ARG A 137 4.32 0.99 -4.49
N ASP A 138 4.39 1.68 -3.35
CA ASP A 138 3.22 2.15 -2.61
C ASP A 138 2.38 3.11 -3.45
N ARG A 139 3.01 4.05 -4.16
CA ARG A 139 2.32 4.90 -5.14
C ARG A 139 1.61 4.07 -6.20
N VAL A 140 2.27 3.08 -6.80
CA VAL A 140 1.66 2.21 -7.83
C VAL A 140 0.44 1.47 -7.27
N TYR A 141 0.56 0.89 -6.09
CA TYR A 141 -0.56 0.22 -5.44
C TYR A 141 -1.69 1.20 -5.10
N GLU A 142 -1.34 2.32 -4.46
CA GLU A 142 -2.29 3.33 -4.03
C GLU A 142 -2.91 4.09 -5.18
N GLN A 143 -2.32 4.16 -6.37
CA GLN A 143 -2.90 4.91 -7.49
C GLN A 143 -3.52 4.01 -8.54
N LEU A 144 -2.93 2.84 -8.78
CA LEU A 144 -3.32 1.91 -9.85
C LEU A 144 -3.98 0.63 -9.32
N GLY A 145 -3.91 0.37 -8.02
CA GLY A 145 -4.44 -0.86 -7.41
C GLY A 145 -3.62 -2.11 -7.72
N ILE A 146 -2.39 -1.93 -8.24
CA ILE A 146 -1.51 -3.01 -8.66
C ILE A 146 -0.51 -3.25 -7.54
N ASP A 147 -0.58 -4.43 -6.91
CA ASP A 147 0.48 -4.89 -6.00
C ASP A 147 1.53 -5.59 -6.83
N GLU A 148 2.69 -4.94 -7.02
CA GLU A 148 3.80 -5.53 -7.76
C GLU A 148 4.42 -6.73 -7.02
N GLY A 149 4.01 -6.98 -5.77
CA GLY A 149 4.52 -8.04 -4.91
C GLY A 149 5.96 -7.77 -4.51
N ASP A 150 6.46 -8.44 -3.47
CA ASP A 150 7.85 -8.28 -3.04
C ASP A 150 8.79 -8.92 -4.06
N SER A 151 9.49 -8.09 -4.84
CA SER A 151 10.58 -8.62 -5.65
C SER A 151 11.80 -8.75 -4.75
N PRO A 152 12.57 -9.84 -4.85
CA PRO A 152 13.85 -9.93 -4.16
C PRO A 152 14.77 -8.87 -4.76
N GLY A 153 14.77 -7.67 -4.15
CA GLY A 153 15.58 -6.55 -4.59
C GLY A 153 17.03 -7.00 -4.68
N GLN A 154 17.61 -6.94 -5.88
CA GLN A 154 19.05 -7.09 -6.01
C GLN A 154 19.66 -5.73 -5.69
N VAL A 155 20.15 -5.59 -4.46
CA VAL A 155 20.93 -4.42 -4.05
C VAL A 155 22.17 -4.36 -4.93
N ARG A 156 22.12 -3.56 -5.98
CA ARG A 156 23.30 -3.22 -6.77
C ARG A 156 23.71 -1.82 -6.36
N ALA A 157 24.57 -1.73 -5.35
CA ALA A 157 25.26 -0.49 -5.01
C ALA A 157 26.24 -0.14 -6.13
N MET A 158 25.73 0.46 -7.20
CA MET A 158 26.53 1.00 -8.29
C MET A 158 26.86 2.45 -7.98
N ARG A 159 28.11 2.83 -8.24
CA ARG A 159 28.45 4.23 -8.50
C ARG A 159 28.16 4.48 -9.96
N GLU A 160 26.99 5.01 -10.24
CA GLU A 160 26.69 5.58 -11.55
C GLU A 160 26.83 7.09 -11.51
N TRP A 161 26.59 7.71 -12.67
CA TRP A 161 26.70 9.14 -12.85
C TRP A 161 25.36 9.69 -13.32
N ILE A 162 24.94 10.79 -12.72
CA ILE A 162 23.78 11.58 -13.15
C ILE A 162 24.31 12.96 -13.53
N SER A 163 23.85 13.51 -14.64
CA SER A 163 24.22 14.87 -15.03
C SER A 163 23.47 15.88 -14.18
N VAL A 164 24.19 16.78 -13.52
CA VAL A 164 23.65 17.92 -12.80
C VAL A 164 24.18 19.17 -13.47
N GLU A 165 23.31 19.90 -14.17
CA GLU A 165 23.68 21.10 -14.95
C GLU A 165 24.81 20.83 -15.96
N GLY A 166 24.78 19.65 -16.57
CA GLY A 166 25.78 19.19 -17.53
C GLY A 166 27.01 18.51 -16.91
N GLU A 167 27.22 18.62 -15.61
CA GLU A 167 28.35 17.99 -14.92
C GLU A 167 28.00 16.60 -14.39
N PRO A 168 28.82 15.56 -14.61
CA PRO A 168 28.55 14.23 -14.09
C PRO A 168 28.80 14.14 -12.58
N VAL A 169 27.78 13.81 -11.81
CA VAL A 169 27.84 13.65 -10.34
C VAL A 169 27.65 12.19 -9.98
N ALA A 170 28.53 11.67 -9.12
CA ALA A 170 28.43 10.30 -8.62
C ALA A 170 27.18 10.13 -7.74
N VAL A 171 26.41 9.08 -8.01
CA VAL A 171 25.19 8.73 -7.28
C VAL A 171 25.33 7.34 -6.67
N GLN A 172 24.87 7.17 -5.43
CA GLN A 172 24.66 5.86 -4.82
C GLN A 172 23.27 5.37 -5.21
N ILE A 173 23.18 4.22 -5.87
CA ILE A 173 21.91 3.67 -6.37
C ILE A 173 21.53 2.37 -5.66
N HIS A 174 20.22 2.21 -5.44
CA HIS A 174 19.53 0.96 -5.18
C HIS A 174 18.56 0.69 -6.36
N GLU A 175 18.63 -0.46 -7.01
CA GLU A 175 17.80 -0.83 -8.16
C GLU A 175 17.00 -2.12 -7.84
N GLU A 176 15.68 -2.08 -8.05
CA GLU A 176 14.80 -3.24 -8.02
C GLU A 176 14.26 -3.47 -9.43
N ARG A 177 14.66 -4.59 -10.04
CA ARG A 177 14.20 -4.96 -11.38
C ARG A 177 12.80 -5.54 -11.32
N GLY A 178 11.95 -5.13 -12.26
CA GLY A 178 10.61 -5.69 -12.37
C GLY A 178 10.64 -7.20 -12.62
N ALA A 179 9.69 -7.92 -12.03
CA ALA A 179 9.55 -9.36 -12.26
C ALA A 179 9.23 -9.68 -13.73
N GLY A 180 10.00 -10.61 -14.32
CA GLY A 180 9.82 -11.09 -15.68
C GLY A 180 11.08 -10.97 -16.55
N ASN A 181 11.01 -11.49 -17.78
CA ASN A 181 12.04 -11.33 -18.79
C ASN A 181 11.51 -10.40 -19.90
N GLY A 182 12.38 -9.55 -20.45
CA GLY A 182 12.07 -8.73 -21.62
C GLY A 182 11.77 -7.25 -21.30
N PRO A 183 11.33 -6.48 -22.30
CA PRO A 183 11.20 -5.02 -22.21
C PRO A 183 10.19 -4.55 -21.15
N SER A 184 9.16 -5.35 -20.86
CA SER A 184 8.20 -5.04 -19.79
C SER A 184 8.81 -5.12 -18.39
N ALA A 185 9.81 -5.98 -18.18
CA ALA A 185 10.52 -6.06 -16.91
C ALA A 185 11.39 -4.81 -16.68
N GLN A 186 12.04 -4.32 -17.74
CA GLN A 186 12.83 -3.10 -17.71
C GLN A 186 11.96 -1.85 -17.50
N ALA A 187 10.77 -1.81 -18.11
CA ALA A 187 9.79 -0.74 -17.91
C ALA A 187 9.28 -0.67 -16.45
N ARG A 188 9.28 -1.81 -15.74
CA ARG A 188 8.90 -1.91 -14.33
C ARG A 188 10.08 -1.81 -13.36
N THR A 189 11.30 -1.61 -13.86
CA THR A 189 12.44 -1.37 -12.99
C THR A 189 12.26 -0.05 -12.25
N VAL A 190 12.40 -0.11 -10.94
CA VAL A 190 12.43 1.05 -10.05
C VAL A 190 13.82 1.17 -9.46
N TRP A 191 14.32 2.38 -9.34
CA TRP A 191 15.56 2.63 -8.65
C TRP A 191 15.45 3.88 -7.79
N ALA A 192 16.29 3.95 -6.78
CA ALA A 192 16.47 5.10 -5.93
C ALA A 192 17.94 5.49 -5.87
N GLY A 193 18.22 6.78 -5.94
CA GLY A 193 19.56 7.36 -5.96
C GLY A 193 19.73 8.38 -4.84
N ARG A 194 20.94 8.46 -4.26
CA ARG A 194 21.37 9.53 -3.35
C ARG A 194 22.65 10.16 -3.85
N LEU A 195 22.66 11.48 -3.93
CA LEU A 195 23.82 12.28 -4.31
C LEU A 195 23.90 13.55 -3.46
N LEU A 196 25.09 14.14 -3.41
CA LEU A 196 25.36 15.40 -2.71
C LEU A 196 25.69 16.47 -3.75
N VAL A 197 24.91 17.55 -3.79
CA VAL A 197 25.03 18.63 -4.77
C VAL A 197 25.09 19.95 -4.02
N TYR A 198 26.22 20.66 -4.11
CA TYR A 198 26.50 21.91 -3.38
C TYR A 198 26.12 21.88 -1.88
N GLY A 199 26.31 20.73 -1.22
CA GLY A 199 25.99 20.55 0.19
C GLY A 199 24.55 20.11 0.50
N SER A 200 23.64 20.20 -0.47
CA SER A 200 22.29 19.63 -0.39
C SER A 200 22.34 18.14 -0.69
N VAL A 201 21.58 17.36 0.08
CA VAL A 201 21.34 15.95 -0.23
C VAL A 201 20.16 15.87 -1.18
N VAL A 202 20.35 15.21 -2.33
CA VAL A 202 19.29 14.98 -3.31
C VAL A 202 19.00 13.48 -3.32
N LEU A 203 17.73 13.13 -3.09
CA LEU A 203 17.21 11.79 -3.26
C LEU A 203 16.39 11.73 -4.53
N ILE A 204 16.65 10.73 -5.37
CA ILE A 204 15.95 10.54 -6.64
C ILE A 204 15.28 9.17 -6.58
N CYS A 205 14.05 9.06 -7.08
CA CYS A 205 13.45 7.78 -7.41
C CYS A 205 12.99 7.79 -8.86
N GLY A 206 13.45 6.83 -9.66
CA GLY A 206 13.13 6.72 -11.08
C GLY A 206 12.44 5.41 -11.40
N ARG A 207 11.48 5.47 -12.33
CA ARG A 207 10.80 4.31 -12.91
C ARG A 207 10.68 4.47 -14.42
N GLY A 208 10.99 3.41 -15.16
CA GLY A 208 10.93 3.42 -16.62
C GLY A 208 11.95 4.33 -17.31
N ILE A 209 12.93 4.84 -16.56
CA ILE A 209 13.99 5.73 -17.03
C ILE A 209 15.30 5.32 -16.36
N GLY A 210 16.40 5.27 -17.11
CA GLY A 210 17.72 4.96 -16.56
C GLY A 210 18.32 6.16 -15.80
N PRO A 211 19.19 5.93 -14.79
CA PRO A 211 19.88 7.02 -14.09
C PRO A 211 20.67 7.94 -15.03
N ALA A 212 21.36 7.36 -16.02
CA ALA A 212 22.12 8.10 -17.03
C ALA A 212 21.25 8.96 -17.98
N ASP A 213 19.93 8.70 -18.02
CA ASP A 213 18.99 9.48 -18.83
C ASP A 213 18.41 10.67 -18.04
N ILE A 214 18.74 10.80 -16.76
CA ILE A 214 18.31 11.92 -15.93
C ILE A 214 19.34 13.05 -15.97
N GLU A 215 18.85 14.24 -16.26
CA GLU A 215 19.58 15.48 -16.08
C GLU A 215 18.85 16.31 -15.02
N LEU A 216 19.55 16.65 -13.94
CA LEU A 216 19.05 17.56 -12.93
C LEU A 216 19.45 19.00 -13.25
N SER A 217 18.52 19.91 -13.04
CA SER A 217 18.76 21.35 -13.09
C SER A 217 18.18 22.01 -11.84
N HIS A 218 18.83 23.07 -11.35
CA HIS A 218 18.19 23.92 -10.35
C HIS A 218 16.87 24.46 -10.89
N LEU A 219 15.89 24.54 -10.00
CA LEU A 219 14.59 25.11 -10.29
C LEU A 219 14.71 26.62 -10.42
N ARG A 220 14.21 27.19 -11.53
CA ARG A 220 14.14 28.64 -11.70
C ARG A 220 12.78 29.16 -11.23
N HIS A 221 12.72 30.45 -10.93
CA HIS A 221 11.46 31.08 -10.52
C HIS A 221 10.33 30.87 -11.55
N ASP A 222 10.65 30.88 -12.84
CA ASP A 222 9.68 30.65 -13.93
C ASP A 222 9.11 29.22 -13.93
N ASP A 223 9.77 28.26 -13.27
CA ASP A 223 9.30 26.87 -13.16
C ASP A 223 8.33 26.67 -11.98
N TYR A 224 8.24 27.62 -11.03
CA TYR A 224 7.45 27.44 -9.80
C TYR A 224 5.97 27.25 -10.10
N GLU A 225 5.42 28.06 -11.02
CA GLU A 225 4.02 27.96 -11.43
C GLU A 225 3.70 26.57 -11.98
N ARG A 226 4.62 25.98 -12.76
CA ARG A 226 4.46 24.63 -13.32
C ARG A 226 4.20 23.58 -12.24
N PHE A 227 5.04 23.56 -11.20
CA PHE A 227 4.93 22.59 -10.11
C PHE A 227 3.74 22.85 -9.18
N THR A 228 3.37 24.13 -8.96
CA THR A 228 2.21 24.51 -8.16
C THR A 228 0.90 24.14 -8.85
N VAL A 229 0.73 24.50 -10.13
CA VAL A 229 -0.46 24.13 -10.93
C VAL A 229 -0.57 22.61 -11.03
N GLY A 230 0.54 21.93 -11.29
CA GLY A 230 0.55 20.48 -11.37
C GLY A 230 0.28 19.78 -10.05
N ARG A 231 0.63 20.36 -8.90
CA ARG A 231 0.19 19.86 -7.58
C ARG A 231 -1.33 19.86 -7.47
N THR A 232 -2.00 20.94 -7.85
CA THR A 232 -3.47 21.00 -7.85
C THR A 232 -4.08 19.95 -8.77
N ALA A 233 -3.51 19.75 -9.96
CA ALA A 233 -3.95 18.71 -10.90
C ALA A 233 -3.75 17.29 -10.34
N LEU A 234 -2.59 17.02 -9.74
CA LEU A 234 -2.29 15.75 -9.08
C LEU A 234 -3.26 15.45 -7.95
N LEU A 235 -3.49 16.40 -7.03
CA LEU A 235 -4.41 16.21 -5.91
C LEU A 235 -5.84 15.94 -6.39
N ARG A 236 -6.30 16.66 -7.42
CA ARG A 236 -7.61 16.39 -8.05
C ARG A 236 -7.68 14.97 -8.59
N GLN A 237 -6.66 14.53 -9.32
CA GLN A 237 -6.64 13.19 -9.90
C GLN A 237 -6.59 12.08 -8.84
N VAL A 238 -5.78 12.25 -7.78
CA VAL A 238 -5.72 11.30 -6.65
C VAL A 238 -7.09 11.18 -5.99
N ARG A 239 -7.75 12.31 -5.74
CA ARG A 239 -9.12 12.35 -5.19
C ARG A 239 -10.11 11.62 -6.09
N ASP A 240 -10.15 11.94 -7.38
CA ASP A 240 -11.11 11.36 -8.33
C ASP A 240 -10.92 9.83 -8.45
N ARG A 241 -9.67 9.34 -8.46
CA ARG A 241 -9.38 7.90 -8.42
C ARG A 241 -9.77 7.23 -7.13
N ARG A 242 -9.61 7.90 -5.99
CA ARG A 242 -10.05 7.38 -4.70
C ARG A 242 -11.57 7.23 -4.68
N LEU A 243 -12.30 8.25 -5.13
CA LEU A 243 -13.76 8.18 -5.26
C LEU A 243 -14.20 7.04 -6.19
N ALA A 244 -13.54 6.86 -7.33
CA ALA A 244 -13.82 5.74 -8.24
C ALA A 244 -13.59 4.38 -7.56
N ARG A 245 -12.53 4.23 -6.76
CA ARG A 245 -12.24 3.01 -6.00
C ARG A 245 -13.23 2.76 -4.87
N VAL A 246 -13.61 3.78 -4.11
CA VAL A 246 -14.66 3.67 -3.10
C VAL A 246 -15.97 3.22 -3.75
N ALA A 247 -16.35 3.83 -4.89
CA ALA A 247 -17.53 3.42 -5.64
C ALA A 247 -17.42 1.98 -6.19
N GLN A 248 -16.24 1.52 -6.59
CA GLN A 248 -16.00 0.13 -7.00
C GLN A 248 -16.07 -0.84 -5.82
N ALA A 249 -15.50 -0.48 -4.68
CA ALA A 249 -15.56 -1.27 -3.45
C ALA A 249 -17.00 -1.39 -2.95
N GLN A 250 -17.78 -0.30 -2.99
CA GLN A 250 -19.20 -0.29 -2.66
C GLN A 250 -20.03 -1.18 -3.60
N ARG A 251 -19.73 -1.17 -4.91
CA ARG A 251 -20.38 -2.11 -5.85
C ARG A 251 -20.02 -3.57 -5.53
N SER A 252 -18.77 -3.84 -5.20
CA SER A 252 -18.31 -5.17 -4.79
C SER A 252 -18.95 -5.62 -3.47
N ARG A 253 -19.17 -4.69 -2.53
CA ARG A 253 -19.90 -4.90 -1.26
C ARG A 253 -21.33 -5.35 -1.49
N LEU A 254 -22.04 -4.77 -2.46
CA LEU A 254 -23.40 -5.21 -2.82
C LEU A 254 -23.41 -6.61 -3.45
N ALA A 255 -22.30 -7.03 -4.06
CA ALA A 255 -22.15 -8.35 -4.64
C ALA A 255 -21.79 -9.45 -3.61
N LEU A 256 -21.25 -9.09 -2.44
CA LEU A 256 -20.98 -10.06 -1.37
C LEU A 256 -22.28 -10.53 -0.70
N THR A 257 -22.86 -11.59 -1.26
CA THR A 257 -24.08 -12.22 -0.76
C THR A 257 -23.78 -13.52 -0.04
N GLY A 258 -24.59 -13.82 0.99
CA GLY A 258 -24.52 -15.07 1.71
C GLY A 258 -23.23 -15.29 2.49
N MET A 259 -22.75 -16.53 2.49
CA MET A 259 -21.55 -16.95 3.25
C MET A 259 -20.26 -16.29 2.73
N ASP A 260 -20.26 -15.75 1.51
CA ASP A 260 -19.07 -15.12 0.92
C ASP A 260 -18.66 -13.85 1.68
N ALA A 261 -19.59 -13.17 2.35
CA ALA A 261 -19.27 -12.03 3.22
C ALA A 261 -18.46 -12.46 4.45
N HIS A 262 -18.87 -13.55 5.12
CA HIS A 262 -18.14 -14.12 6.25
C HIS A 262 -16.79 -14.69 5.80
N ARG A 263 -16.74 -15.40 4.66
CA ARG A 263 -15.50 -15.95 4.11
C ARG A 263 -14.49 -14.85 3.80
N ALA A 264 -14.90 -13.80 3.09
CA ALA A 264 -14.02 -12.69 2.73
C ALA A 264 -13.44 -11.99 3.98
N LEU A 265 -14.27 -11.76 5.00
CA LEU A 265 -13.82 -11.18 6.27
C LEU A 265 -12.78 -12.09 6.96
N LEU A 266 -13.09 -13.38 7.11
CA LEU A 266 -12.23 -14.33 7.79
C LEU A 266 -10.88 -14.55 7.07
N GLU A 267 -10.91 -14.68 5.75
CA GLU A 267 -9.70 -14.81 4.94
C GLU A 267 -8.81 -13.56 5.09
N PHE A 268 -9.40 -12.37 4.99
CA PHE A 268 -8.67 -11.11 5.18
C PHE A 268 -8.07 -11.00 6.59
N SER A 269 -8.85 -11.30 7.64
CA SER A 269 -8.38 -11.23 9.03
C SER A 269 -7.22 -12.19 9.28
N VAL A 270 -7.29 -13.44 8.78
CA VAL A 270 -6.20 -14.42 8.90
C VAL A 270 -4.97 -13.96 8.14
N GLU A 271 -5.11 -13.55 6.88
CA GLU A 271 -4.00 -13.08 6.06
C GLU A 271 -3.28 -11.91 6.74
N ARG A 272 -4.06 -10.94 7.23
CA ARG A 272 -3.56 -9.78 7.98
C ARG A 272 -2.80 -10.20 9.23
N ALA A 273 -3.40 -11.02 10.09
CA ALA A 273 -2.77 -11.42 11.34
C ALA A 273 -1.44 -12.14 11.10
N MET A 274 -1.38 -13.00 10.08
CA MET A 274 -0.17 -13.70 9.69
C MET A 274 0.89 -12.76 9.11
N ALA A 275 0.50 -11.80 8.27
CA ALA A 275 1.41 -10.78 7.76
C ALA A 275 1.97 -9.91 8.90
N HIS A 276 1.15 -9.48 9.85
CA HIS A 276 1.58 -8.73 11.04
C HIS A 276 2.53 -9.54 11.92
N ARG A 277 2.26 -10.84 12.10
CA ARG A 277 3.18 -11.74 12.79
C ARG A 277 4.53 -11.82 12.08
N ALA A 278 4.54 -12.06 10.77
CA ALA A 278 5.77 -12.12 9.98
C ALA A 278 6.56 -10.80 10.04
N HIS A 279 5.86 -9.66 9.96
CA HIS A 279 6.46 -8.33 10.13
C HIS A 279 7.12 -8.16 11.50
N ARG A 280 6.43 -8.54 12.60
CA ARG A 280 6.99 -8.47 13.96
C ARG A 280 8.18 -9.41 14.15
N LEU A 281 8.06 -10.67 13.72
CA LEU A 281 9.11 -11.68 13.87
C LEU A 281 10.37 -11.35 13.05
N SER A 282 10.21 -10.64 11.94
CA SER A 282 11.32 -10.17 11.12
C SER A 282 11.89 -8.82 11.57
N CYS A 283 11.44 -8.27 12.70
CA CYS A 283 11.78 -6.93 13.17
C CYS A 283 11.61 -5.86 12.08
N GLY A 284 10.55 -5.97 11.28
CA GLY A 284 10.23 -5.03 10.22
C GLY A 284 10.97 -5.23 8.89
N ARG A 285 11.78 -6.31 8.76
CA ARG A 285 12.44 -6.66 7.49
C ARG A 285 11.44 -7.19 6.46
N THR A 286 10.51 -8.06 6.87
CA THR A 286 9.36 -8.43 6.03
C THR A 286 8.33 -7.33 6.14
N LYS A 287 8.04 -6.64 5.03
CA LYS A 287 7.02 -5.59 5.02
C LYS A 287 5.63 -6.22 5.00
N LEU A 288 4.66 -5.48 5.53
CA LEU A 288 3.26 -5.86 5.37
C LEU A 288 2.88 -5.71 3.88
N PRO A 289 2.18 -6.70 3.29
CA PRO A 289 1.55 -6.54 1.98
C PRO A 289 0.71 -5.27 1.96
N ARG A 290 0.80 -4.51 0.88
CA ARG A 290 0.22 -3.14 0.82
C ARG A 290 -1.27 -3.13 1.11
N ARG A 291 -1.99 -4.14 0.63
CA ARG A 291 -3.42 -4.35 0.91
C ARG A 291 -3.79 -4.55 2.37
N LEU A 292 -2.84 -4.95 3.21
CA LEU A 292 -3.03 -5.24 4.64
C LEU A 292 -2.49 -4.13 5.55
N ARG A 293 -1.89 -3.07 4.98
CA ARG A 293 -1.38 -1.92 5.74
C ARG A 293 -2.50 -1.03 6.28
N VAL A 294 -3.60 -0.92 5.52
CA VAL A 294 -4.80 -0.19 5.96
C VAL A 294 -5.45 -0.91 7.15
N ALA A 295 -6.20 -0.21 8.00
CA ALA A 295 -7.03 -0.80 9.06
C ALA A 295 -7.98 -1.89 8.52
N GLU A 296 -8.57 -2.69 9.41
CA GLU A 296 -9.52 -3.70 8.95
C GLU A 296 -10.67 -3.01 8.22
N PRO A 297 -11.03 -3.45 7.00
CA PRO A 297 -12.00 -2.76 6.18
C PRO A 297 -13.35 -2.81 6.90
N PRO A 298 -13.86 -1.68 7.42
CA PRO A 298 -15.11 -1.66 8.17
C PRO A 298 -16.26 -2.18 7.32
N GLU A 299 -16.16 -2.07 5.99
CA GLU A 299 -17.17 -2.54 5.05
C GLU A 299 -17.33 -4.06 5.06
N GLN A 300 -16.24 -4.82 5.23
CA GLN A 300 -16.29 -6.29 5.29
C GLN A 300 -16.97 -6.76 6.58
N TRP A 301 -16.62 -6.12 7.70
CA TRP A 301 -17.28 -6.33 8.98
C TRP A 301 -18.78 -6.06 8.90
N GLU A 302 -19.17 -4.89 8.38
CA GLU A 302 -20.58 -4.56 8.23
C GLU A 302 -21.33 -5.48 7.27
N ALA A 303 -20.68 -5.97 6.21
CA ALA A 303 -21.27 -6.95 5.30
C ALA A 303 -21.53 -8.27 6.02
N ALA A 304 -20.56 -8.81 6.75
CA ALA A 304 -20.70 -10.04 7.53
C ALA A 304 -21.79 -9.90 8.62
N ILE A 305 -21.81 -8.80 9.37
CA ILE A 305 -22.83 -8.51 10.39
C ILE A 305 -24.24 -8.47 9.76
N ARG A 306 -24.42 -7.78 8.62
CA ARG A 306 -25.72 -7.75 7.92
C ARG A 306 -26.15 -9.12 7.39
N GLN A 307 -25.22 -9.99 7.00
CA GLN A 307 -25.56 -11.36 6.58
C GLN A 307 -25.92 -12.20 7.82
N GLN A 308 -25.18 -12.04 8.92
CA GLN A 308 -25.47 -12.71 10.19
C GLN A 308 -26.87 -12.37 10.71
N MET A 309 -27.23 -11.07 10.78
CA MET A 309 -28.58 -10.63 11.15
C MET A 309 -29.67 -11.29 10.27
N ARG A 310 -29.40 -11.43 8.97
CA ARG A 310 -30.36 -12.02 8.02
C ARG A 310 -30.54 -13.52 8.18
N TYR A 311 -29.47 -14.25 8.49
CA TYR A 311 -29.51 -15.71 8.58
C TYR A 311 -29.90 -16.23 9.96
N ALA A 312 -29.39 -15.59 11.02
CA ALA A 312 -29.62 -16.00 12.40
C ALA A 312 -30.84 -15.30 13.04
N GLY A 313 -31.36 -14.23 12.42
CA GLY A 313 -32.44 -13.43 12.99
C GLY A 313 -32.00 -12.58 14.20
N GLU A 314 -30.69 -12.47 14.42
CA GLU A 314 -30.04 -11.70 15.48
C GLU A 314 -30.19 -10.19 15.25
N ASP A 315 -30.17 -9.43 16.35
CA ASP A 315 -30.01 -7.99 16.24
C ASP A 315 -28.57 -7.60 15.85
N ARG A 316 -28.31 -6.31 15.62
CA ARG A 316 -26.99 -5.86 15.17
C ARG A 316 -25.89 -6.11 16.21
N ALA A 317 -26.20 -5.99 17.50
CA ALA A 317 -25.23 -6.15 18.57
C ALA A 317 -24.86 -7.63 18.74
N GLU A 318 -25.87 -8.51 18.78
CA GLU A 318 -25.71 -9.97 18.81
C GLU A 318 -24.93 -10.47 17.59
N ALA A 319 -25.31 -10.02 16.39
CA ALA A 319 -24.61 -10.36 15.15
C ALA A 319 -23.15 -9.86 15.15
N GLY A 320 -22.91 -8.67 15.70
CA GLY A 320 -21.56 -8.12 15.88
C GLY A 320 -20.71 -8.97 16.81
N GLU A 321 -21.27 -9.40 17.94
CA GLU A 321 -20.61 -10.28 18.89
C GLU A 321 -20.33 -11.66 18.29
N ALA A 322 -21.29 -12.27 17.61
CA ALA A 322 -21.14 -13.57 16.97
C ALA A 322 -20.03 -13.55 15.90
N VAL A 323 -20.02 -12.55 15.02
CA VAL A 323 -18.95 -12.37 14.03
C VAL A 323 -17.61 -12.08 14.71
N GLY A 324 -17.60 -11.28 15.78
CA GLY A 324 -16.40 -11.00 16.57
C GLY A 324 -15.79 -12.25 17.19
N LEU A 325 -16.61 -13.11 17.80
CA LEU A 325 -16.18 -14.39 18.36
C LEU A 325 -15.65 -15.34 17.28
N MET A 326 -16.31 -15.37 16.12
CA MET A 326 -15.88 -16.17 14.95
C MET A 326 -14.49 -15.73 14.46
N VAL A 327 -14.26 -14.43 14.29
CA VAL A 327 -12.95 -13.89 13.92
C VAL A 327 -11.91 -14.21 14.99
N ALA A 328 -12.22 -13.98 16.27
CA ALA A 328 -11.31 -14.26 17.38
C ALA A 328 -10.90 -15.74 17.46
N HIS A 329 -11.84 -16.66 17.23
CA HIS A 329 -11.60 -18.11 17.16
C HIS A 329 -10.60 -18.43 16.06
N LEU A 330 -10.85 -17.94 14.85
CA LEU A 330 -10.02 -18.24 13.70
C LEU A 330 -8.61 -17.64 13.83
N LEU A 331 -8.51 -16.41 14.34
CA LEU A 331 -7.22 -15.76 14.59
C LEU A 331 -6.40 -16.52 15.63
N ALA A 332 -7.03 -16.93 16.74
CA ALA A 332 -6.36 -17.74 17.74
C ALA A 332 -5.85 -19.06 17.15
N LEU A 333 -6.61 -19.67 16.23
CA LEU A 333 -6.24 -20.91 15.57
C LEU A 333 -5.04 -20.69 14.63
N ALA A 334 -5.10 -19.65 13.80
CA ALA A 334 -4.04 -19.26 12.86
C ALA A 334 -2.68 -19.04 13.55
N GLU A 335 -2.70 -18.53 14.79
CA GLU A 335 -1.48 -18.34 15.58
C GLU A 335 -0.80 -19.66 15.98
N ARG A 336 -1.57 -20.75 16.11
CA ARG A 336 -1.12 -22.01 16.71
C ARG A 336 -0.92 -23.13 15.71
N VAL A 337 -1.53 -23.05 14.52
CA VAL A 337 -1.43 -24.11 13.51
C VAL A 337 -1.09 -23.55 12.13
N GLU A 338 -0.10 -24.17 11.47
CA GLU A 338 0.38 -23.72 10.15
C GLU A 338 -0.56 -24.13 9.01
N TRP A 339 -1.31 -25.24 9.17
CA TRP A 339 -2.14 -25.81 8.12
C TRP A 339 -3.38 -24.98 7.76
N LEU A 340 -3.74 -24.00 8.60
CA LEU A 340 -4.91 -23.14 8.40
C LEU A 340 -4.72 -22.20 7.20
N VAL A 341 -3.48 -21.84 6.87
CA VAL A 341 -3.17 -20.82 5.85
C VAL A 341 -2.85 -21.48 4.51
N GLY A 342 -3.54 -21.05 3.45
CA GLY A 342 -3.19 -21.40 2.07
C GLY A 342 -3.50 -22.84 1.61
N GLY A 343 -4.07 -23.69 2.48
CA GLY A 343 -4.41 -25.09 2.18
C GLY A 343 -5.92 -25.37 2.11
N GLN A 344 -6.29 -26.53 1.54
CA GLN A 344 -7.69 -26.98 1.50
C GLN A 344 -8.28 -27.18 2.91
N ALA A 345 -7.50 -27.76 3.84
CA ALA A 345 -7.93 -27.95 5.23
C ALA A 345 -8.26 -26.62 5.92
N GLY A 346 -7.51 -25.56 5.61
CA GLY A 346 -7.82 -24.21 6.07
C GLY A 346 -9.18 -23.73 5.57
N ARG A 347 -9.40 -23.80 4.25
CA ARG A 347 -10.69 -23.41 3.62
C ARG A 347 -11.87 -24.19 4.20
N ASP A 348 -11.72 -25.49 4.37
CA ASP A 348 -12.75 -26.34 4.99
C ASP A 348 -13.02 -25.91 6.45
N ALA A 349 -11.99 -25.58 7.23
CA ALA A 349 -12.16 -25.13 8.61
C ALA A 349 -12.91 -23.79 8.69
N LEU A 350 -12.62 -22.86 7.77
CA LEU A 350 -13.38 -21.61 7.65
C LEU A 350 -14.86 -21.90 7.35
N GLU A 351 -15.16 -22.78 6.40
CA GLU A 351 -16.55 -23.11 6.06
C GLU A 351 -17.31 -23.78 7.22
N GLU A 352 -16.67 -24.70 7.94
CA GLU A 352 -17.27 -25.35 9.10
C GLU A 352 -17.54 -24.35 10.23
N LEU A 353 -16.61 -23.41 10.46
CA LEU A 353 -16.78 -22.35 11.45
C LEU A 353 -17.94 -21.41 11.07
N ILE A 354 -18.02 -20.98 9.80
CA ILE A 354 -19.14 -20.15 9.30
C ILE A 354 -20.46 -20.91 9.48
N ARG A 355 -20.55 -22.18 9.09
CA ARG A 355 -21.78 -22.97 9.21
C ARG A 355 -22.23 -23.15 10.65
N TYR A 356 -21.29 -23.36 11.57
CA TYR A 356 -21.58 -23.44 12.99
C TYR A 356 -22.15 -22.12 13.52
N THR A 357 -21.48 -21.00 13.27
CA THR A 357 -21.87 -19.69 13.79
C THR A 357 -23.15 -19.15 13.15
N VAL A 358 -23.32 -19.29 11.83
CA VAL A 358 -24.43 -18.69 11.09
C VAL A 358 -25.72 -19.51 11.20
N PHE A 359 -25.63 -20.84 11.20
CA PHE A 359 -26.79 -21.72 11.11
C PHE A 359 -27.00 -22.62 12.33
N ALA A 360 -26.17 -22.49 13.37
CA ALA A 360 -26.15 -23.43 14.50
C ALA A 360 -26.10 -24.90 14.05
N SER A 361 -25.42 -25.15 12.92
CA SER A 361 -25.43 -26.47 12.28
C SER A 361 -24.63 -27.49 13.09
N GLN A 362 -25.09 -28.74 13.07
CA GLN A 362 -24.25 -29.87 13.50
C GLN A 362 -23.16 -30.11 12.46
N VAL A 363 -22.02 -29.47 12.70
CA VAL A 363 -20.83 -29.59 11.85
C VAL A 363 -19.89 -30.66 12.40
N PRO A 364 -19.12 -31.36 11.55
CA PRO A 364 -18.05 -32.24 12.01
C PRO A 364 -17.06 -31.58 12.97
N SER A 365 -16.86 -30.25 12.85
CA SER A 365 -15.98 -29.49 13.75
C SER A 365 -16.59 -29.19 15.13
N LEU A 366 -17.82 -29.64 15.44
CA LEU A 366 -18.55 -29.32 16.68
C LEU A 366 -17.74 -29.53 17.98
N PRO A 367 -16.95 -30.61 18.14
CA PRO A 367 -16.10 -30.75 19.34
C PRO A 367 -15.08 -29.63 19.49
N ALA A 368 -14.53 -29.12 18.38
CA ALA A 368 -13.62 -27.97 18.40
C ALA A 368 -14.35 -26.67 18.73
N GLN A 369 -15.58 -26.50 18.25
CA GLN A 369 -16.42 -25.34 18.57
C GLN A 369 -16.78 -25.29 20.07
N ALA A 370 -17.16 -26.43 20.65
CA ALA A 370 -17.44 -26.53 22.08
C ALA A 370 -16.19 -26.26 22.93
N ALA A 371 -15.05 -26.84 22.55
CA ALA A 371 -13.78 -26.61 23.25
C ALA A 371 -13.31 -25.14 23.17
N TRP A 372 -13.63 -24.43 22.08
CA TRP A 372 -13.40 -22.99 22.00
C TRP A 372 -14.25 -22.21 23.00
N ALA A 373 -15.53 -22.53 23.12
CA ALA A 373 -16.41 -21.88 24.10
C ALA A 373 -15.91 -22.09 25.53
N GLU A 374 -15.43 -23.30 25.87
CA GLU A 374 -14.78 -23.60 27.14
C GLU A 374 -13.50 -22.78 27.34
N LEU A 375 -12.66 -22.66 26.31
CA LEU A 375 -11.45 -21.83 26.35
C LEU A 375 -11.79 -20.37 26.62
N VAL A 376 -12.81 -19.81 25.97
CA VAL A 376 -13.27 -18.44 26.23
C VAL A 376 -13.77 -18.30 27.67
N ALA A 377 -14.58 -19.24 28.16
CA ALA A 377 -15.09 -19.24 29.53
C ALA A 377 -13.99 -19.40 30.60
N SER A 378 -12.89 -20.07 30.26
CA SER A 378 -11.75 -20.26 31.17
C SER A 378 -10.89 -19.00 31.37
N ARG A 379 -11.06 -17.96 30.53
CA ARG A 379 -10.36 -16.68 30.64
C ARG A 379 -10.77 -15.96 31.93
N GLY A 380 -10.01 -16.20 33.00
CA GLY A 380 -10.28 -15.67 34.35
C GLY A 380 -10.15 -16.72 35.45
N LEU A 381 -10.05 -18.00 35.11
CA LEU A 381 -9.90 -19.11 36.05
C LEU A 381 -8.43 -19.47 36.36
N GLY A 382 -7.48 -18.71 35.82
CA GLY A 382 -6.04 -18.90 36.01
C GLY A 382 -5.34 -19.53 34.79
N PRO A 383 -4.00 -19.47 34.72
CA PRO A 383 -3.23 -19.87 33.54
C PRO A 383 -3.33 -21.37 33.23
N GLU A 384 -3.37 -22.24 34.25
CA GLU A 384 -3.45 -23.69 34.06
C GLU A 384 -4.77 -24.14 33.41
N ALA A 385 -5.89 -23.53 33.80
CA ALA A 385 -7.20 -23.79 33.21
C ALA A 385 -7.25 -23.38 31.73
N VAL A 386 -6.68 -22.21 31.41
CA VAL A 386 -6.58 -21.70 30.04
C VAL A 386 -5.70 -22.62 29.19
N GLU A 387 -4.54 -23.04 29.69
CA GLU A 387 -3.64 -23.96 28.97
C GLU A 387 -4.33 -25.31 28.70
N GLN A 388 -5.04 -25.87 29.69
CA GLN A 388 -5.76 -27.12 29.53
C GLN A 388 -6.88 -27.01 28.47
N ALA A 389 -7.68 -25.95 28.52
CA ALA A 389 -8.74 -25.72 27.54
C ALA A 389 -8.18 -25.50 26.13
N GLU A 390 -7.05 -24.79 26.02
CA GLU A 390 -6.36 -24.57 24.74
C GLU A 390 -5.88 -25.90 24.14
N ARG A 391 -5.27 -26.79 24.94
CA ARG A 391 -4.84 -28.11 24.47
C ARG A 391 -6.00 -28.96 23.95
N LEU A 392 -7.14 -28.94 24.64
CA LEU A 392 -8.34 -29.68 24.21
C LEU A 392 -8.89 -29.14 22.89
N TRP A 393 -8.94 -27.81 22.77
CA TRP A 393 -9.39 -27.13 21.56
C TRP A 393 -8.49 -27.43 20.34
N LEU A 394 -7.17 -27.35 20.49
CA LEU A 394 -6.24 -27.70 19.42
C LEU A 394 -6.30 -29.18 19.03
N ALA A 395 -6.42 -30.07 20.03
CA ALA A 395 -6.55 -31.50 19.78
C ALA A 395 -7.85 -31.84 19.01
N ALA A 396 -8.94 -31.13 19.29
CA ALA A 396 -10.21 -31.32 18.59
C ALA A 396 -10.13 -30.91 17.11
N TRP A 397 -9.50 -29.78 16.79
CA TRP A 397 -9.25 -29.36 15.40
C TRP A 397 -8.33 -30.34 14.67
N GLU A 398 -7.28 -30.81 15.33
CA GLU A 398 -6.34 -31.76 14.74
C GLU A 398 -6.98 -33.12 14.47
N ARG A 399 -7.93 -33.56 15.31
CA ARG A 399 -8.74 -34.75 15.06
C ARG A 399 -9.66 -34.55 13.85
N TRP A 400 -10.41 -33.44 13.82
CA TRP A 400 -11.30 -33.09 12.70
C TRP A 400 -10.55 -33.08 11.36
N ARG A 401 -9.35 -32.49 11.33
CA ARG A 401 -8.50 -32.44 10.14
C ARG A 401 -8.13 -33.83 9.63
N ARG A 402 -7.73 -34.73 10.54
CA ARG A 402 -7.36 -36.11 10.20
C ARG A 402 -8.54 -36.92 9.68
N GLU A 403 -9.71 -36.77 10.30
CA GLU A 403 -10.94 -37.48 9.89
C GLU A 403 -11.41 -37.07 8.49
N ARG A 404 -11.19 -35.82 8.06
CA ARG A 404 -11.52 -35.35 6.70
C ARG A 404 -10.49 -35.71 5.63
N ALA A 405 -9.27 -36.08 6.01
CA ALA A 405 -8.22 -36.47 5.08
C ALA A 405 -8.35 -37.93 4.61
N HIS A 406 -9.20 -38.70 5.29
CA HIS A 406 -9.56 -40.10 4.98
C HIS A 406 -10.93 -40.15 4.32
#